data_AF-A0A4R6VQW2-F1
#
_entry.id   AF-A0A4R6VQW2-F1
#
_cell.length_a   1.000
_cell.length_b   1.000
_cell.length_c   1.000
_cell.angle_alpha   90.00
_cell.angle_beta   90.00
_cell.angle_gamma   90.00
#
_symmetry.space_group_name_H-M   'P 1'
#
loop_
_entity.id
_entity.type
_entity.pdbx_description
1 polymer ?
#
loop_
_entity_poly.entity_id
_entity_poly.type
_entity_poly.pdbx_seq_one_letter_code
_entity_poly.pdbx_strand_id
1 'polypeptide(L)'
;MHGCVEPDVRAGELAGWLAAAGVTGAAVSVADEVERAWCVRPVPGEDEGWEVFWCERGGRFEWTRFDDESAACFSLFGRLVWAWLAGSPGHRRTV
;
A
#
# COMPACT_ATOMS: atom_id res chain seq x y z
N MET A 1 2.03 -24.29 -16.66
CA MET A 1 0.97 -23.26 -16.76
C MET A 1 1.32 -22.20 -15.75
N HIS A 2 2.00 -21.13 -16.16
CA HIS A 2 2.24 -19.99 -15.29
C HIS A 2 0.94 -19.19 -15.24
N GLY A 3 0.23 -19.29 -14.11
CA GLY A 3 -0.83 -18.35 -13.81
C GLY A 3 -0.19 -16.98 -13.71
N CYS A 4 -0.51 -16.09 -14.63
CA CYS A 4 -0.37 -14.66 -14.37
C CYS A 4 -1.22 -14.41 -13.13
N VAL A 5 -0.60 -14.16 -11.98
CA VAL A 5 -1.30 -13.55 -10.84
C VAL A 5 -1.69 -12.16 -11.34
N GLU A 6 -2.89 -12.07 -11.92
CA GLU A 6 -3.54 -10.79 -12.16
C GLU A 6 -3.60 -10.10 -10.78
N PRO A 7 -3.11 -8.85 -10.63
CA PRO A 7 -3.28 -8.15 -9.37
C PRO A 7 -4.78 -8.15 -9.05
N ASP A 8 -5.18 -8.75 -7.92
CA ASP A 8 -6.58 -8.91 -7.61
C ASP A 8 -7.23 -7.52 -7.49
N VAL A 9 -8.55 -7.50 -7.63
CA VAL A 9 -9.40 -6.31 -7.58
C VAL A 9 -9.08 -5.37 -6.40
N ARG A 10 -8.55 -5.88 -5.29
CA ARG A 10 -8.32 -5.13 -4.04
C ARG A 10 -7.14 -4.17 -4.09
N ALA A 11 -6.09 -4.53 -4.80
CA ALA A 11 -4.97 -3.65 -5.08
C ALA A 11 -5.44 -2.36 -5.80
N GLY A 12 -6.38 -2.50 -6.74
CA GLY A 12 -7.06 -1.38 -7.40
C GLY A 12 -8.02 -0.60 -6.49
N GLU A 13 -8.67 -1.27 -5.54
CA GLU A 13 -9.58 -0.64 -4.57
C GLU A 13 -8.86 0.17 -3.48
N LEU A 14 -7.59 -0.14 -3.18
CA LEU A 14 -6.81 0.56 -2.16
C LEU A 14 -6.78 2.08 -2.40
N ALA A 15 -6.60 2.50 -3.65
CA ALA A 15 -6.65 3.92 -4.03
C ALA A 15 -8.02 4.54 -3.73
N GLY A 16 -9.11 3.80 -4.00
CA GLY A 16 -10.48 4.20 -3.67
C GLY A 16 -10.72 4.32 -2.16
N TRP A 17 -10.21 3.38 -1.36
CA TRP A 17 -10.32 3.41 0.10
C TRP A 17 -9.56 4.61 0.69
N LEU A 18 -8.34 4.88 0.22
CA LEU A 18 -7.55 6.04 0.64
C LEU A 18 -8.26 7.35 0.29
N ALA A 19 -8.83 7.45 -0.92
CA ALA A 19 -9.61 8.61 -1.34
C ALA A 19 -10.85 8.79 -0.46
N ALA A 20 -11.60 7.72 -0.18
CA ALA A 20 -12.76 7.76 0.71
C ALA A 20 -12.40 8.15 2.16
N ALA A 21 -11.21 7.77 2.63
CA ALA A 21 -10.66 8.17 3.92
C ALA A 21 -10.12 9.62 3.94
N GLY A 22 -10.09 10.30 2.79
CA GLY A 22 -9.55 11.66 2.66
C GLY A 22 -8.03 11.73 2.68
N VAL A 23 -7.33 10.60 2.53
CA VAL A 23 -5.87 10.55 2.42
C VAL A 23 -5.50 10.99 1.01
N THR A 24 -5.03 12.23 0.88
CA THR A 24 -4.63 12.81 -0.41
C THR A 24 -3.11 12.89 -0.50
N GLY A 25 -2.56 12.62 -1.69
CA GLY A 25 -1.11 12.72 -1.93
C GLY A 25 -0.26 11.58 -1.36
N ALA A 26 -0.86 10.48 -0.90
CA ALA A 26 -0.11 9.28 -0.57
C ALA A 26 0.55 8.71 -1.84
N ALA A 27 1.88 8.64 -1.84
CA ALA A 27 2.62 7.96 -2.89
C ALA A 27 2.48 6.44 -2.69
N VAL A 28 1.59 5.83 -3.46
CA VAL A 28 1.32 4.38 -3.42
C VAL A 28 1.49 3.80 -4.81
N SER A 29 2.20 2.69 -4.88
CA SER A 29 2.37 1.86 -6.07
C SER A 29 1.87 0.46 -5.79
N VAL A 30 1.21 -0.12 -6.77
CA VAL A 30 0.56 -1.41 -6.69
C VAL A 30 1.13 -2.29 -7.78
N ALA A 31 1.52 -3.52 -7.44
CA ALA A 31 2.20 -4.49 -8.29
C ALA A 31 3.63 -4.08 -8.75
N ASP A 32 3.91 -2.78 -8.86
CA ASP A 32 5.21 -2.25 -9.24
C ASP A 32 5.99 -1.67 -8.05
N GLU A 33 7.32 -1.80 -8.09
CA GLU A 33 8.23 -1.12 -7.17
C GLU A 33 8.59 0.25 -7.73
N VAL A 34 8.11 1.30 -7.07
CA VAL A 34 8.30 2.69 -7.46
C VAL A 34 9.03 3.44 -6.36
N GLU A 35 10.09 4.13 -6.75
CA GLU A 35 10.91 4.95 -5.87
C GLU A 35 10.10 6.06 -5.20
N ARG A 36 10.33 6.28 -3.90
CA ARG A 36 9.60 7.24 -3.04
C ARG A 36 8.09 6.96 -2.98
N ALA A 37 7.72 5.69 -2.99
CA ALA A 37 6.35 5.24 -2.82
C ALA A 37 6.26 4.03 -1.88
N TRP A 38 5.12 3.91 -1.22
CA TRP A 38 4.71 2.66 -0.60
C TRP A 38 4.31 1.68 -1.70
N CYS A 39 4.96 0.53 -1.73
CA CYS A 39 4.74 -0.51 -2.71
C CYS A 39 4.02 -1.68 -2.04
N VAL A 40 2.97 -2.19 -2.69
CA VAL A 40 2.32 -3.48 -2.36
C VAL A 40 2.32 -4.36 -3.61
N ARG A 41 2.95 -5.53 -3.54
CA ARG A 41 3.07 -6.43 -4.70
C ARG A 41 3.25 -7.89 -4.29
N PRO A 42 2.99 -8.86 -5.21
CA PRO A 42 3.34 -10.25 -4.96
C PRO A 42 4.85 -10.44 -4.84
N VAL A 43 5.28 -11.39 -4.01
CA VAL A 43 6.69 -11.75 -3.85
C VAL A 43 7.17 -12.49 -5.10
N PRO A 44 8.22 -12.01 -5.79
CA PRO A 44 8.70 -12.65 -7.01
C PRO A 44 9.32 -14.01 -6.72
N GLY A 45 8.83 -15.05 -7.42
CA GLY A 45 9.40 -16.41 -7.36
C GLY A 45 8.86 -17.31 -6.24
N GLU A 46 7.91 -16.82 -5.44
CA GLU A 46 7.13 -17.63 -4.51
C GLU A 46 5.65 -17.50 -4.87
N ASP A 47 4.95 -18.63 -4.94
CA ASP A 47 3.59 -18.67 -5.49
C ASP A 47 2.51 -18.07 -4.56
N GLU A 48 2.81 -17.79 -3.29
CA GLU A 48 1.78 -17.43 -2.29
C GLU A 48 2.28 -16.39 -1.27
N GLY A 49 2.55 -15.17 -1.70
CA GLY A 49 2.84 -14.09 -0.75
C GLY A 49 2.85 -12.69 -1.33
N TRP A 50 2.59 -11.73 -0.46
CA TRP A 50 2.56 -10.30 -0.75
C TRP A 50 3.54 -9.56 0.14
N GLU A 51 4.22 -8.56 -0.40
CA GLU A 51 5.11 -7.68 0.34
C GLU A 51 4.60 -6.24 0.31
N VAL A 52 4.74 -5.57 1.46
CA VAL A 52 4.48 -4.13 1.63
C VAL A 52 5.76 -3.48 2.13
N PHE A 53 6.21 -2.42 1.46
CA PHE A 53 7.42 -1.70 1.84
C PHE A 53 7.43 -0.27 1.31
N TRP A 54 8.17 0.62 1.97
CA TRP A 54 8.56 1.91 1.42
C TRP A 54 9.81 1.73 0.56
N CYS A 55 9.75 2.10 -0.72
CA CYS A 55 10.90 2.08 -1.61
C CYS A 55 11.59 3.44 -1.58
N GLU A 56 12.86 3.48 -1.19
CA GLU A 56 13.66 4.71 -1.19
C GLU A 56 15.13 4.42 -1.42
N ARG A 57 15.76 5.14 -2.34
CA ARG A 57 17.18 5.04 -2.67
C ARG A 57 17.60 3.61 -3.03
N GLY A 58 16.71 2.86 -3.70
CA GLY A 58 16.92 1.45 -4.03
C GLY A 58 16.89 0.49 -2.83
N GLY A 59 16.49 0.97 -1.65
CA GLY A 59 16.27 0.17 -0.45
C GLY A 59 14.79 -0.06 -0.18
N ARG A 60 14.47 -1.18 0.50
CA ARG A 60 13.14 -1.49 1.01
C ARG A 60 13.12 -1.27 2.51
N PHE A 61 12.31 -0.32 2.95
CA PHE A 61 12.15 0.04 4.36
C PHE A 61 10.76 -0.35 4.86
N GLU A 62 10.65 -0.58 6.18
CA GLU A 62 9.41 -1.01 6.82
C GLU A 62 8.74 -2.21 6.13
N TRP A 63 9.60 -3.09 5.57
CA TRP A 63 9.20 -4.24 4.81
C TRP A 63 8.43 -5.23 5.69
N THR A 64 7.31 -5.71 5.17
CA THR A 64 6.49 -6.71 5.84
C THR A 64 5.91 -7.64 4.78
N ARG A 65 5.93 -8.93 5.08
CA ARG A 65 5.34 -9.97 4.24
C ARG A 65 4.00 -10.41 4.80
N PHE A 66 3.08 -10.72 3.90
CA PHE A 66 1.75 -11.24 4.15
C PHE A 66 1.52 -12.47 3.26
N ASP A 67 0.64 -13.36 3.71
CA ASP A 67 0.26 -14.56 2.95
C ASP A 67 -0.85 -14.26 1.94
N ASP A 68 -1.59 -13.16 2.12
CA ASP A 68 -2.73 -12.74 1.29
C ASP A 68 -2.66 -11.25 0.91
N GLU A 69 -3.18 -10.93 -0.28
CA GLU A 69 -3.25 -9.57 -0.83
C GLU A 69 -4.08 -8.64 0.05
N SER A 70 -5.20 -9.14 0.57
CA SER A 70 -6.16 -8.35 1.33
C SER A 70 -5.54 -7.88 2.65
N ALA A 71 -4.79 -8.76 3.33
CA ALA A 71 -4.03 -8.44 4.53
C ALA A 71 -2.94 -7.40 4.24
N ALA A 72 -2.22 -7.53 3.12
CA ALA A 72 -1.23 -6.55 2.69
C ALA A 72 -1.86 -5.17 2.43
N CYS A 73 -2.94 -5.12 1.65
CA CYS A 73 -3.66 -3.89 1.32
C CYS A 73 -4.25 -3.23 2.57
N PHE A 74 -4.85 -4.00 3.48
CA PHE A 74 -5.41 -3.48 4.73
C PHE A 74 -4.33 -2.94 5.67
N SER A 75 -3.18 -3.64 5.76
CA SER A 75 -2.04 -3.15 6.53
C SER A 75 -1.53 -1.81 5.99
N LEU A 76 -1.33 -1.72 4.67
CA LEU A 76 -0.88 -0.49 4.03
C LEU A 76 -1.88 0.66 4.20
N PHE A 77 -3.17 0.38 3.99
CA PHE A 77 -4.25 1.36 4.25
C PHE A 77 -4.17 1.89 5.69
N GLY A 78 -4.07 1.02 6.69
CA GLY A 78 -3.96 1.41 8.09
C GLY A 78 -2.73 2.28 8.38
N ARG A 79 -1.56 1.94 7.82
CA ARG A 79 -0.33 2.74 7.96
C ARG A 79 -0.51 4.15 7.38
N LEU A 80 -1.08 4.24 6.18
CA LEU A 80 -1.27 5.52 5.49
C LEU A 80 -2.31 6.40 6.15
N VAL A 81 -3.43 5.82 6.59
CA VAL A 81 -4.46 6.55 7.34
C VAL A 81 -3.89 7.06 8.66
N TRP A 82 -3.15 6.22 9.39
CA TRP A 82 -2.51 6.65 10.63
C TRP A 82 -1.49 7.76 10.40
N ALA A 83 -0.60 7.61 9.40
CA ALA A 83 0.37 8.64 9.05
C ALA A 83 -0.31 9.96 8.65
N TRP A 84 -1.41 9.89 7.89
CA TRP A 84 -2.22 11.06 7.53
C TRP A 84 -2.82 11.74 8.77
N LEU A 85 -3.41 10.97 9.69
CA LEU A 85 -3.99 11.50 10.93
C LEU A 85 -2.92 12.11 11.86
N ALA A 86 -1.78 11.46 12.00
CA ALA A 86 -0.67 11.94 12.82
C ALA A 86 0.03 13.17 12.22
N GLY A 87 0.12 13.24 10.89
CA GLY A 87 0.73 14.34 10.15
C GLY A 87 -0.22 15.52 9.90
N SER A 88 -1.54 15.34 10.06
CA SER A 88 -2.52 16.41 9.83
C SER A 88 -2.49 17.44 10.97
N PRO A 89 -2.09 18.70 10.71
CA PRO A 89 -2.13 19.76 11.71
C PRO A 89 -3.59 20.17 11.95
N GLY A 90 -4.26 19.51 12.88
CA GLY A 90 -5.58 19.89 13.37
C GLY A 90 -6.67 19.85 12.30
N HIS A 91 -7.53 18.84 12.38
CA HIS A 91 -8.85 18.86 11.77
C HIS A 91 -9.70 19.97 12.43
N ARG A 92 -9.42 21.24 12.12
CA ARG A 92 -10.23 22.38 12.54
C ARG A 92 -11.47 22.35 11.66
N ARG A 93 -12.48 21.60 12.10
CA ARG A 93 -13.84 21.71 11.58
C ARG A 93 -14.33 23.12 11.92
N THR A 94 -14.18 24.04 10.98
CA THR A 94 -14.91 25.30 11.02
C THR A 94 -16.37 24.95 10.74
N VAL A 95 -17.16 24.87 11.81
CA VAL A 95 -18.63 24.96 11.73
C VAL A 95 -19.04 26.38 11.40
#